data_AF-A0A3L7RT92-F1
#
_entry.id   AF-A0A3L7RT92-F1
#
_cell.length_a   1.000
_cell.length_b   1.000
_cell.length_c   1.000
_cell.angle_alpha   90.00
_cell.angle_beta   90.00
_cell.angle_gamma   90.00
#
_symmetry.space_group_name_H-M   'P 1'
#
loop_
_entity.id
_entity.type
_entity.pdbx_description
1 polymer ?
#
loop_
_entity_poly.entity_id
_entity_poly.type
_entity_poly.pdbx_seq_one_letter_code
_entity_poly.pdbx_strand_id
1 'polypeptide(L)'
;INGFKDAGRHRIVRDDARAFLEHRARRGEPPFDLVVVDPPTFSRSARSEAPWDVEHDHAELLALVARNLTPGGTVYFSTNFRRFHLAEATLAADFTFREITNRTIPEDFRNERIHRAWRMVRQ
;
A
#
# COMPACT_ATOMS: atom_id res chain seq x y z
N ILE A 1 -5.44 -5.06 -24.66
CA ILE A 1 -5.83 -3.70 -24.23
C ILE A 1 -4.56 -2.95 -23.77
N ASN A 2 -4.44 -1.65 -24.00
CA ASN A 2 -3.34 -0.71 -23.65
C ASN A 2 -1.88 -1.02 -24.06
N GLY A 3 -1.56 -2.19 -24.62
CA GLY A 3 -0.26 -2.44 -25.26
C GLY A 3 0.89 -2.84 -24.33
N PHE A 4 0.66 -2.99 -23.03
CA PHE A 4 1.66 -3.43 -22.04
C PHE A 4 1.94 -4.93 -22.14
N LYS A 5 2.74 -5.33 -23.14
CA LYS A 5 3.08 -6.74 -23.43
C LYS A 5 4.50 -7.14 -23.05
N ASP A 6 5.37 -6.18 -22.72
CA ASP A 6 6.75 -6.45 -22.35
C ASP A 6 6.82 -7.03 -20.93
N ALA A 7 7.03 -8.35 -20.83
CA ALA A 7 7.11 -9.07 -19.57
C ALA A 7 8.35 -8.69 -18.73
N GLY A 8 9.38 -8.09 -19.33
CA GLY A 8 10.55 -7.58 -18.62
C GLY A 8 10.26 -6.29 -17.87
N ARG A 9 9.32 -5.48 -18.38
CA ARG A 9 8.89 -4.20 -17.78
C ARG A 9 7.62 -4.33 -16.95
N HIS A 10 6.77 -5.32 -17.24
CA HIS A 10 5.50 -5.55 -16.58
C HIS A 10 5.43 -6.97 -16.04
N ARG A 11 5.44 -7.10 -14.71
CA ARG A 11 5.42 -8.38 -14.02
C ARG A 11 4.14 -8.52 -13.22
N ILE A 12 3.52 -9.69 -13.32
CA ILE A 12 2.38 -10.09 -12.48
C ILE A 12 2.89 -11.19 -11.55
N VAL A 13 2.66 -11.03 -10.26
CA VAL A 13 3.07 -11.98 -9.23
C VAL A 13 1.85 -12.42 -8.47
N ARG A 14 1.68 -13.74 -8.32
CA ARG A 14 0.62 -14.33 -7.50
C ARG A 14 1.21 -14.80 -6.19
N ASP A 15 1.07 -14.01 -5.15
CA ASP A 15 1.65 -14.27 -3.82
C ASP A 15 0.83 -13.56 -2.73
N ASP A 16 1.09 -13.88 -1.46
CA ASP A 16 0.71 -13.02 -0.34
C ASP A 16 1.57 -11.75 -0.36
N ALA A 17 0.95 -10.58 -0.18
CA ALA A 17 1.64 -9.30 -0.35
C ALA A 17 2.75 -9.05 0.69
N ARG A 18 2.55 -9.46 1.95
CA ARG A 18 3.56 -9.32 3.01
C ARG A 18 4.73 -10.27 2.74
N ALA A 19 4.42 -11.54 2.47
CA ALA A 19 5.44 -12.53 2.11
C ALA A 19 6.25 -12.10 0.88
N PHE A 20 5.58 -11.57 -0.15
CA PHE A 20 6.24 -11.03 -1.35
C PHE A 20 7.26 -9.93 -1.01
N LEU A 21 6.85 -8.93 -0.22
CA LEU A 21 7.73 -7.81 0.17
C LEU A 21 8.92 -8.29 1.01
N GLU A 22 8.71 -9.23 1.93
CA GLU A 22 9.77 -9.84 2.72
C GLU A 22 10.77 -10.64 1.85
N HIS A 23 10.26 -11.46 0.94
CA HIS A 23 11.09 -12.25 0.04
C HIS A 23 11.93 -11.36 -0.87
N ARG A 24 11.37 -10.25 -1.37
CA ARG A 24 12.11 -9.28 -2.19
C ARG A 24 13.21 -8.60 -1.40
N ALA A 25 12.90 -8.10 -0.21
CA ALA A 25 13.87 -7.44 0.66
C ALA A 25 15.02 -8.38 1.03
N ARG A 26 14.73 -9.64 1.37
CA ARG A 26 15.76 -10.67 1.66
C ARG A 26 16.66 -10.97 0.46
N ARG A 27 16.11 -10.92 -0.75
CA ARG A 27 16.86 -11.16 -2.00
C ARG A 27 17.62 -9.92 -2.49
N GLY A 28 17.49 -8.77 -1.82
CA GLY A 28 18.13 -7.54 -2.22
C GLY A 28 17.67 -7.06 -3.59
N GLU A 29 16.42 -7.34 -3.97
CA GLU A 29 15.91 -6.83 -5.25
C GLU A 29 15.88 -5.29 -5.25
N PRO A 30 16.05 -4.63 -6.41
CA PRO A 30 16.00 -3.18 -6.49
C PRO A 30 14.71 -2.62 -5.86
N PRO A 31 14.82 -1.52 -5.11
CA PRO A 31 13.67 -0.86 -4.50
C PRO A 31 12.78 -0.21 -5.57
N PHE A 32 11.53 0.05 -5.20
CA PHE A 32 10.59 0.82 -6.00
C PHE A 32 10.73 2.31 -5.72
N ASP A 33 10.42 3.15 -6.71
CA ASP A 33 10.29 4.60 -6.53
C ASP A 33 8.86 5.01 -6.17
N LEU A 34 7.89 4.19 -6.58
CA LEU A 34 6.46 4.41 -6.40
C LEU A 34 5.77 3.08 -6.07
N VAL A 35 4.96 3.08 -5.02
CA VAL A 35 4.11 1.93 -4.65
C VAL A 35 2.67 2.42 -4.42
N VAL A 36 1.71 1.63 -4.92
CA VAL A 36 0.28 1.82 -4.63
C VAL A 36 -0.17 0.66 -3.76
N VAL A 37 -0.79 0.97 -2.62
CA VAL A 37 -1.22 0.00 -1.61
C VAL A 37 -2.71 0.23 -1.35
N ASP A 38 -3.55 -0.65 -1.87
CA ASP A 38 -5.01 -0.60 -1.71
C ASP A 38 -5.52 -1.96 -1.21
N PRO A 39 -5.30 -2.29 0.07
CA PRO A 39 -5.66 -3.59 0.60
C PRO A 39 -7.17 -3.67 0.86
N PRO A 40 -7.76 -4.89 0.85
CA PRO A 40 -9.12 -5.06 1.33
C PRO A 40 -9.22 -4.66 2.81
N THR A 41 -10.40 -4.24 3.27
CA THR A 41 -10.60 -3.93 4.70
C THR A 41 -10.38 -5.16 5.57
N PHE A 42 -10.90 -6.31 5.15
CA PHE A 42 -10.68 -7.60 5.79
C PHE A 42 -10.41 -8.67 4.73
N SER A 43 -9.54 -9.63 5.04
CA SER A 43 -9.35 -10.82 4.21
C SER A 43 -9.13 -12.05 5.08
N ARG A 44 -9.80 -13.15 4.70
CA ARG A 44 -9.52 -14.50 5.21
C ARG A 44 -9.15 -15.33 4.00
N SER A 45 -7.89 -15.31 3.61
CA SER A 45 -7.44 -16.12 2.49
C SER A 45 -7.02 -17.50 3.01
N ALA A 46 -7.37 -18.56 2.28
CA ALA A 46 -6.90 -19.91 2.61
C ALA A 46 -5.37 -20.08 2.48
N ARG A 47 -4.66 -19.09 1.94
CA ARG A 47 -3.20 -19.07 1.75
C ARG A 47 -2.45 -18.27 2.81
N SER A 48 -3.13 -17.43 3.59
CA SER A 48 -2.52 -16.60 4.62
C SER A 48 -2.70 -17.30 5.96
N GLU A 49 -1.62 -17.49 6.72
CA GLU A 49 -1.65 -18.15 8.03
C GLU A 49 -2.52 -17.39 9.04
N ALA A 50 -2.60 -16.06 8.90
CA ALA A 50 -3.41 -15.18 9.71
C ALA A 50 -4.44 -14.41 8.86
N PRO A 51 -5.61 -14.06 9.43
CA PRO A 51 -6.52 -13.09 8.81
C PRO A 51 -5.83 -11.73 8.68
N TRP A 52 -6.33 -10.92 7.76
CA TRP A 52 -5.94 -9.53 7.57
C TRP A 52 -7.09 -8.61 7.99
N ASP A 53 -6.75 -7.56 8.74
CA ASP A 53 -7.58 -6.42 9.09
C ASP A 53 -6.78 -5.13 8.85
N VAL A 54 -7.26 -4.28 7.95
CA VAL A 54 -6.58 -3.04 7.60
C VAL A 54 -6.37 -2.12 8.80
N GLU A 55 -7.25 -2.09 9.79
CA GLU A 55 -7.13 -1.17 10.95
C GLU A 55 -5.99 -1.58 11.90
N HIS A 56 -5.66 -2.86 11.94
CA HIS A 56 -4.68 -3.41 12.88
C HIS A 56 -3.35 -3.76 12.20
N ASP A 57 -3.39 -4.19 10.94
CA ASP A 57 -2.24 -4.79 10.25
C ASP A 57 -1.56 -3.85 9.24
N HIS A 58 -2.13 -2.67 8.95
CA HIS A 58 -1.55 -1.73 7.96
C HIS A 58 -0.14 -1.29 8.30
N ALA A 59 0.17 -1.11 9.60
CA ALA A 59 1.48 -0.65 10.03
C ALA A 59 2.59 -1.64 9.62
N GLU A 60 2.35 -2.95 9.81
CA GLU A 60 3.28 -4.00 9.42
C GLU A 60 3.49 -4.00 7.88
N LEU A 61 2.40 -3.95 7.11
CA LEU A 61 2.47 -3.91 5.66
C LEU A 61 3.24 -2.67 5.16
N LEU A 62 2.96 -1.49 5.70
CA LEU A 62 3.59 -0.24 5.28
C LEU A 62 5.07 -0.18 5.68
N ALA A 63 5.46 -0.77 6.81
CA ALA A 63 6.88 -0.93 7.17
C ALA A 63 7.63 -1.85 6.19
N LEU A 64 7.00 -2.95 5.75
CA LEU A 64 7.56 -3.81 4.70
C LEU A 64 7.68 -3.08 3.36
N VAL A 65 6.73 -2.20 3.03
CA VAL A 65 6.81 -1.32 1.85
C VAL A 65 7.99 -0.35 1.99
N ALA A 66 8.18 0.28 3.15
CA ALA A 66 9.31 1.20 3.38
C ALA A 66 10.66 0.54 3.08
N ARG A 67 10.84 -0.71 3.52
CA ARG A 67 12.05 -1.51 3.27
C ARG A 67 12.30 -1.81 1.80
N ASN A 68 11.26 -1.76 0.97
CA ASN A 68 11.32 -2.01 -0.48
C ASN A 68 11.22 -0.71 -1.30
N LEU A 69 11.27 0.46 -0.69
CA LEU A 69 11.14 1.76 -1.35
C LEU A 69 12.46 2.52 -1.33
N THR A 70 12.73 3.36 -2.33
CA THR A 70 13.87 4.29 -2.32
C THR A 70 13.67 5.40 -1.28
N PRO A 71 14.74 5.98 -0.69
CA PRO A 71 14.61 7.23 0.06
C PRO A 71 14.01 8.31 -0.84
N GLY A 72 13.01 9.05 -0.34
CA GLY A 72 12.22 9.99 -1.15
C GLY A 72 11.17 9.34 -2.07
N GLY A 73 11.10 8.01 -2.13
CA GLY A 73 10.06 7.28 -2.86
C GLY A 73 8.67 7.53 -2.27
N THR A 74 7.64 7.39 -3.10
CA THR A 74 6.25 7.71 -2.73
C THR A 74 5.40 6.45 -2.59
N VAL A 75 4.54 6.44 -1.56
CA VAL A 75 3.47 5.46 -1.41
C VAL A 75 2.13 6.18 -1.53
N TYR A 76 1.24 5.66 -2.36
CA TYR A 76 -0.18 5.99 -2.30
C TYR A 76 -0.90 4.86 -1.59
N PHE A 77 -1.35 5.12 -0.37
CA PHE A 77 -2.13 4.17 0.42
C PHE A 77 -3.60 4.57 0.41
N SER A 78 -4.49 3.62 0.16
CA SER A 78 -5.94 3.85 0.23
C SER A 78 -6.65 2.70 0.91
N THR A 79 -7.82 2.98 1.47
CA THR A 79 -8.73 1.95 1.98
C THR A 79 -10.17 2.43 1.94
N ASN A 80 -11.09 1.50 1.68
CA ASN A 80 -12.52 1.76 1.77
C ASN A 80 -13.06 1.75 3.21
N PHE A 81 -12.20 1.47 4.22
CA PHE A 81 -12.61 1.53 5.61
C PHE A 81 -12.73 2.99 6.08
N ARG A 82 -13.95 3.51 6.05
CA ARG A 82 -14.25 4.93 6.29
C ARG A 82 -13.85 5.46 7.67
N ARG A 83 -13.71 4.56 8.65
CA ARG A 83 -13.30 4.88 10.04
C ARG A 83 -11.84 4.52 10.31
N PHE A 84 -11.07 4.22 9.26
CA PHE A 84 -9.69 3.81 9.39
C PHE A 84 -8.85 4.87 10.11
N HIS A 85 -7.87 4.47 10.92
CA HIS A 85 -6.86 5.38 11.47
C HIS A 85 -5.46 4.96 11.05
N LEU A 86 -4.73 5.89 10.43
CA LEU A 86 -3.34 5.63 10.08
C LEU A 86 -2.50 5.58 11.36
N ALA A 87 -1.61 4.57 11.46
CA ALA A 87 -0.73 4.39 12.62
C ALA A 87 0.49 5.29 12.48
N GLU A 88 0.25 6.61 12.40
CA GLU A 88 1.27 7.61 12.11
C GLU A 88 2.43 7.53 13.10
N ALA A 89 2.15 7.35 14.40
CA ALA A 89 3.18 7.24 15.43
C ALA A 89 4.14 6.06 15.18
N THR A 90 3.63 4.91 14.76
CA THR A 90 4.43 3.72 14.45
C THR A 90 5.26 3.90 13.18
N LEU A 91 4.73 4.64 12.21
CA LEU A 91 5.31 4.79 10.88
C LEU A 91 6.16 6.06 10.72
N ALA A 92 6.17 6.95 11.71
CA ALA A 92 6.76 8.29 11.61
C ALA A 92 8.27 8.29 11.40
N ALA A 93 8.96 7.21 11.72
CA ALA A 93 10.39 7.05 11.45
C ALA A 93 10.66 6.70 9.97
N ASP A 94 9.69 6.11 9.28
CA ASP A 94 9.84 5.66 7.90
C ASP A 94 9.25 6.67 6.90
N PHE A 95 8.22 7.41 7.30
CA PHE A 95 7.42 8.22 6.39
C PHE A 95 7.05 9.59 6.91
N THR A 96 6.91 10.52 5.96
CA THR A 96 6.04 11.69 6.12
C THR A 96 4.67 11.40 5.51
N PHE A 97 3.60 11.98 6.09
CA PHE A 97 2.23 11.67 5.71
C PHE A 97 1.48 12.91 5.23
N ARG A 98 0.65 12.73 4.21
CA ARG A 98 -0.35 13.71 3.81
C ARG A 98 -1.62 13.00 3.41
N GLU A 99 -2.71 13.23 4.12
CA GLU A 99 -4.01 12.77 3.66
C GLU A 99 -4.42 13.51 2.38
N ILE A 100 -4.89 12.76 1.38
CA ILE A 100 -5.29 13.24 0.07
C ILE A 100 -6.71 12.79 -0.30
N THR A 101 -7.49 12.23 0.63
CA THR A 101 -8.85 11.74 0.44
C THR A 101 -9.69 12.66 -0.46
N ASN A 102 -9.80 13.94 -0.09
CA ASN A 102 -10.61 14.93 -0.82
C ASN A 102 -10.15 15.22 -2.26
N ARG A 103 -8.91 14.86 -2.61
CA ARG A 103 -8.36 15.03 -3.97
C ARG A 103 -8.57 13.83 -4.87
N THR A 104 -9.06 12.73 -4.31
CA THR A 104 -9.15 11.42 -4.98
C THR A 104 -10.59 10.92 -5.10
N ILE A 105 -11.56 11.68 -4.60
CA ILE A 105 -12.99 11.44 -4.83
C ILE A 105 -13.34 12.03 -6.19
N PRO A 106 -13.83 11.23 -7.16
CA PRO A 106 -14.26 11.76 -8.45
C PRO A 106 -15.46 12.70 -8.29
N GLU A 107 -15.53 13.73 -9.14
CA GLU A 107 -16.58 14.77 -9.10
C GLU A 107 -18.01 14.19 -9.16
N ASP A 108 -18.18 13.03 -9.80
CA ASP A 108 -19.48 12.37 -9.97
C ASP A 108 -19.99 11.63 -8.71
N PHE A 109 -19.16 11.47 -7.67
CA PHE A 109 -19.57 10.80 -6.45
C PHE A 109 -20.31 11.76 -5.51
N ARG A 110 -21.65 11.61 -5.43
CA ARG A 110 -22.52 12.35 -4.48
C ARG A 110 -22.19 12.09 -3.00
N ASN A 111 -21.47 11.01 -2.70
CA ASN A 111 -21.04 10.67 -1.34
C ASN A 111 -19.52 10.76 -1.27
N GLU A 112 -19.02 11.76 -0.56
CA GLU A 112 -17.58 12.01 -0.41
C GLU A 112 -16.88 10.99 0.51
N ARG A 113 -17.63 10.18 1.27
CA ARG A 113 -17.07 9.21 2.22
C ARG A 113 -16.98 7.80 1.62
N ILE A 114 -16.39 7.63 0.45
CA ILE A 114 -16.26 6.31 -0.19
C ILE A 114 -14.98 5.56 0.20
N HIS A 115 -13.89 6.28 0.43
CA HIS A 115 -12.58 5.76 0.84
C HIS A 115 -11.82 6.81 1.63
N ARG A 116 -10.66 6.44 2.18
CA ARG A 116 -9.62 7.35 2.62
C ARG A 116 -8.33 7.08 1.86
N ALA A 117 -7.52 8.11 1.63
CA ALA A 117 -6.27 7.99 0.88
C ALA A 117 -5.17 8.91 1.44
N TRP A 118 -3.93 8.42 1.40
CA TRP A 118 -2.73 9.14 1.83
C TRP A 118 -1.66 9.09 0.75
N ARG A 119 -0.94 10.21 0.62
CA ARG A 119 0.39 10.23 0.03
C ARG A 119 1.41 10.18 1.14
N MET A 120 2.29 9.19 1.10
CA MET A 120 3.38 9.03 2.05
C MET A 120 4.72 9.13 1.31
N VAL A 121 5.71 9.76 1.90
CA VAL A 121 7.06 9.86 1.32
C VAL A 121 8.07 9.26 2.28
N ARG A 122 8.86 8.30 1.80
CA ARG A 122 9.88 7.65 2.62
C ARG A 122 11.02 8.62 2.94
N GLN A 123 11.42 8.64 4.21
CA GLN A 123 12.52 9.46 4.71
C GLN A 123 13.89 8.86 4.35
#